data_AF-A0A099W851-F1
#
_entry.id   AF-A0A099W851-F1
#
_cell.length_a   1.000
_cell.length_b   1.000
_cell.length_c   1.000
_cell.angle_alpha   90.00
_cell.angle_beta   90.00
_cell.angle_gamma   90.00
#
_symmetry.space_group_name_H-M   'P 1'
#
loop_
_entity.id
_entity.type
_entity.pdbx_description
1 polymer ?
#
loop_
_entity_poly.entity_id
_entity_poly.type
_entity_poly.pdbx_seq_one_letter_code
_entity_poly.pdbx_strand_id
1 'polypeptide(L)'
;MQAEKRHGAFGLLHIVLFVLCLTLQYAWNMRDLIINSLQNYPIFQRVIMSIFVSSGQVLLYILVMMLLNVTVVWLAVRYVMGIREVSFLKCAAGIGGMMTFPLVLMLLSLLATWWISTLVSVLLCIVALLFLPFAMMYFIIGHYEKSRVDVYWISILVFVVVAFITIEGMILLVQLFTANVHQLMAEMHQAIVNWLDTIKARIPTR
;
A
#
# COMPACT_ATOMS: atom_id res chain seq x y z
N MET A 1 31.02 -12.19 -4.96
CA MET A 1 31.14 -10.72 -5.10
C MET A 1 30.40 -10.09 -6.30
N GLN A 2 30.48 -10.59 -7.55
CA GLN A 2 29.66 -10.04 -8.66
C GLN A 2 28.18 -10.49 -8.65
N ALA A 3 27.87 -11.66 -8.09
CA ALA A 3 26.50 -12.11 -7.85
C ALA A 3 25.80 -11.25 -6.78
N GLU A 4 26.46 -10.90 -5.68
CA GLU A 4 25.89 -10.04 -4.61
C GLU A 4 25.38 -8.68 -5.12
N LYS A 5 26.11 -8.03 -6.04
CA LYS A 5 25.70 -6.72 -6.57
C LYS A 5 24.48 -6.81 -7.50
N ARG A 6 24.34 -7.89 -8.28
CA ARG A 6 23.17 -8.11 -9.16
C ARG A 6 21.93 -8.53 -8.38
N HIS A 7 22.06 -9.35 -7.35
CA HIS A 7 20.94 -9.72 -6.48
C HIS A 7 20.46 -8.55 -5.61
N GLY A 8 21.37 -7.64 -5.23
CA GLY A 8 21.06 -6.40 -4.52
C GLY A 8 20.05 -5.50 -5.26
N ALA A 9 20.34 -5.19 -6.52
CA ALA A 9 19.47 -4.36 -7.36
C ALA A 9 18.14 -5.07 -7.69
N PHE A 10 18.18 -6.39 -7.86
CA PHE A 10 16.99 -7.20 -8.13
C PHE A 10 15.99 -7.15 -6.98
N GLY A 11 16.43 -7.29 -5.72
CA GLY A 11 15.54 -7.19 -4.56
C GLY A 11 14.93 -5.80 -4.37
N LEU A 12 15.72 -4.74 -4.55
CA LEU A 12 15.19 -3.37 -4.51
C LEU A 12 14.14 -3.13 -5.59
N LEU A 13 14.34 -3.68 -6.79
CA LEU A 13 13.36 -3.62 -7.87
C LEU A 13 12.03 -4.28 -7.46
N HIS A 14 12.05 -5.40 -6.74
CA HIS A 14 10.83 -6.07 -6.26
C HIS A 14 10.04 -5.21 -5.27
N ILE A 15 10.73 -4.52 -4.37
CA ILE A 15 10.09 -3.58 -3.43
C ILE A 15 9.42 -2.44 -4.20
N VAL A 16 10.14 -1.83 -5.14
CA VAL A 16 9.59 -0.74 -5.96
C VAL A 16 8.40 -1.22 -6.78
N LEU A 17 8.52 -2.38 -7.44
CA LEU A 17 7.42 -2.96 -8.21
C LEU A 17 6.21 -3.25 -7.33
N PHE A 18 6.42 -3.78 -6.13
CA PHE A 18 5.35 -4.07 -5.18
C PHE A 18 4.61 -2.80 -4.78
N VAL A 19 5.34 -1.74 -4.42
CA VAL A 19 4.76 -0.42 -4.07
C VAL A 19 3.96 0.15 -5.24
N LEU A 20 4.50 0.09 -6.46
CA LEU A 20 3.82 0.57 -7.67
C LEU A 20 2.56 -0.25 -7.96
N CYS A 21 2.65 -1.58 -7.92
CA CYS A 21 1.51 -2.46 -8.13
C CYS A 21 0.41 -2.21 -7.09
N LEU A 22 0.77 -2.06 -5.81
CA LEU A 22 -0.20 -1.77 -4.75
C LEU A 22 -0.86 -0.40 -4.92
N THR A 23 -0.10 0.60 -5.36
CA THR A 23 -0.62 1.94 -5.66
C THR A 23 -1.59 1.91 -6.84
N LEU A 24 -1.19 1.26 -7.94
CA LEU A 24 -2.05 1.10 -9.13
C LEU A 24 -3.33 0.34 -8.79
N GLN A 25 -3.19 -0.72 -7.99
CA GLN A 25 -4.29 -1.53 -7.54
C GLN A 25 -5.29 -0.73 -6.70
N TYR A 26 -4.77 0.08 -5.77
CA TYR A 26 -5.61 1.01 -5.01
C TYR A 26 -6.37 1.96 -5.94
N ALA A 27 -5.68 2.61 -6.89
CA ALA A 27 -6.31 3.55 -7.82
C ALA A 27 -7.41 2.87 -8.66
N TRP A 28 -7.17 1.64 -9.13
CA TRP A 28 -8.10 0.89 -9.96
C TRP A 28 -9.33 0.43 -9.20
N ASN A 29 -9.15 -0.17 -8.03
CA ASN A 29 -10.26 -0.62 -7.19
C ASN A 29 -11.13 0.57 -6.77
N MET A 30 -10.51 1.73 -6.52
CA MET A 30 -11.25 2.96 -6.22
C MET A 30 -12.03 3.46 -7.43
N ARG A 31 -11.42 3.46 -8.62
CA ARG A 31 -12.11 3.85 -9.86
C ARG A 31 -13.39 3.04 -10.08
N ASP A 32 -13.32 1.72 -9.98
CA ASP A 32 -14.50 0.86 -10.21
C ASP A 32 -15.57 1.07 -9.14
N LEU A 33 -15.17 1.22 -7.88
CA LEU A 33 -16.10 1.50 -6.78
C LEU A 33 -16.81 2.86 -6.96
N ILE A 34 -16.08 3.88 -7.41
CA ILE A 34 -16.61 5.22 -7.70
C ILE A 34 -17.58 5.19 -8.89
N ILE A 35 -17.21 4.51 -9.98
CA ILE A 35 -18.07 4.36 -11.17
C ILE A 35 -19.39 3.68 -10.78
N ASN A 36 -19.31 2.57 -10.04
CA ASN A 36 -20.48 1.80 -9.65
C ASN A 36 -21.33 2.49 -8.56
N SER A 37 -20.74 3.32 -7.70
CA SER A 37 -21.50 4.02 -6.65
C SER A 37 -22.19 5.29 -7.17
N LEU A 38 -21.66 5.90 -8.24
CA LEU A 38 -22.10 7.21 -8.75
C LEU A 38 -22.62 7.17 -10.19
N GLN A 39 -23.00 5.99 -10.67
CA GLN A 39 -23.49 5.75 -12.03
C GLN A 39 -24.68 6.65 -12.43
N ASN A 40 -25.51 7.09 -11.49
CA ASN A 40 -26.62 8.02 -11.75
C ASN A 40 -26.21 9.51 -11.69
N TYR A 41 -24.94 9.81 -11.45
CA TYR A 41 -24.42 11.14 -11.14
C TYR A 41 -23.14 11.44 -11.95
N PRO A 42 -23.23 11.58 -13.29
CA PRO A 42 -22.08 11.56 -14.20
C PRO A 42 -21.10 12.73 -14.05
N ILE A 43 -21.57 13.91 -13.63
CA ILE A 43 -20.72 15.07 -13.34
C ILE A 43 -19.90 14.82 -12.06
N PHE A 44 -20.55 14.30 -11.02
CA PHE A 44 -19.91 13.97 -9.74
C PHE A 44 -18.91 12.82 -9.92
N GLN A 45 -19.27 11.81 -10.71
CA GLN A 45 -18.37 10.72 -11.08
C GLN A 45 -17.07 11.22 -11.74
N ARG A 46 -17.12 12.21 -12.64
CA ARG A 46 -15.92 12.79 -13.29
C ARG A 46 -15.03 13.55 -12.32
N VAL A 47 -15.62 14.39 -11.47
CA VAL A 47 -14.86 15.19 -10.48
C VAL A 47 -14.17 14.27 -9.46
N ILE A 48 -14.90 13.26 -8.97
CA ILE A 48 -14.38 12.29 -8.00
C ILE A 48 -13.26 11.45 -8.62
N MET A 49 -13.43 10.90 -9.83
CA MET A 49 -12.34 10.19 -10.53
C MET A 49 -11.10 11.07 -10.74
N SER A 50 -11.27 12.35 -11.09
CA SER A 50 -10.16 13.29 -11.32
C SER A 50 -9.26 13.46 -10.07
N ILE A 51 -9.87 13.48 -8.89
CA ILE A 51 -9.14 13.65 -7.62
C ILE A 51 -8.47 12.33 -7.20
N PHE A 52 -9.17 11.20 -7.34
CA PHE A 52 -8.66 9.88 -6.94
C PHE A 52 -7.51 9.37 -7.82
N VAL A 53 -7.47 9.75 -9.10
CA VAL A 53 -6.37 9.42 -10.02
C VAL A 53 -5.11 10.25 -9.74
N SER A 54 -5.20 11.36 -8.98
CA SER A 54 -4.08 12.28 -8.65
C SER A 54 -3.20 11.82 -7.46
N SER A 55 -3.19 10.53 -7.14
CA SER A 55 -2.78 10.02 -5.82
C SER A 55 -1.27 9.81 -5.61
N GLY A 56 -0.44 10.80 -5.97
CA GLY A 56 0.98 10.83 -5.56
C GLY A 56 1.16 10.70 -4.04
N GLN A 57 0.18 11.18 -3.25
CA GLN A 57 0.14 11.00 -1.80
C GLN A 57 -0.02 9.54 -1.37
N VAL A 58 -0.83 8.74 -2.08
CA VAL A 58 -1.01 7.31 -1.77
C VAL A 58 0.26 6.53 -2.10
N LEU A 59 0.92 6.85 -3.23
CA LEU A 59 2.22 6.28 -3.57
C LEU A 59 3.26 6.56 -2.48
N LEU A 60 3.39 7.83 -2.07
CA LEU A 60 4.32 8.23 -1.02
C LEU A 60 3.99 7.55 0.30
N TYR A 61 2.71 7.45 0.65
CA TYR A 61 2.26 6.77 1.87
C TYR A 61 2.65 5.29 1.87
N ILE A 62 2.31 4.55 0.80
CA ILE A 62 2.66 3.14 0.66
C ILE A 62 4.18 2.94 0.70
N LEU A 63 4.93 3.83 0.04
CA LEU A 63 6.39 3.80 0.06
C LEU A 63 6.95 3.99 1.46
N VAL A 64 6.46 4.98 2.22
CA VAL A 64 6.90 5.23 3.60
C VAL A 64 6.58 4.04 4.50
N MET A 65 5.38 3.45 4.39
CA MET A 65 5.00 2.26 5.14
C MET A 65 5.94 1.08 4.85
N MET A 66 6.29 0.88 3.57
CA MET A 66 7.21 -0.17 3.16
C MET A 66 8.64 0.07 3.69
N LEU A 67 9.13 1.32 3.63
CA LEU A 67 10.43 1.69 4.19
C LEU A 67 10.48 1.54 5.71
N LEU A 68 9.37 1.84 6.41
CA LEU A 68 9.25 1.66 7.85
C LEU A 68 9.36 0.17 8.22
N ASN A 69 8.65 -0.69 7.49
CA ASN A 69 8.74 -2.15 7.69
C ASN A 69 10.18 -2.67 7.47
N VAL A 70 10.86 -2.23 6.41
CA VAL A 70 12.28 -2.56 6.17
C VAL A 70 13.18 -2.03 7.29
N THR A 71 12.89 -0.84 7.81
CA THR A 71 13.64 -0.22 8.91
C THR A 71 13.54 -1.06 10.18
N VAL A 72 12.34 -1.56 10.53
CA VAL A 72 12.15 -2.44 11.69
C VAL A 72 13.02 -3.69 11.58
N VAL A 73 13.00 -4.36 10.43
CA VAL A 73 13.83 -5.54 10.19
C VAL A 73 15.31 -5.20 10.30
N TRP A 74 15.73 -4.10 9.68
CA TRP A 74 17.12 -3.66 9.72
C TRP A 74 17.59 -3.33 11.15
N LEU A 75 16.77 -2.66 11.95
CA LEU A 75 17.06 -2.37 13.35
C LEU A 75 17.17 -3.65 14.18
N ALA A 76 16.26 -4.61 13.98
CA ALA A 76 16.30 -5.90 14.66
C ALA A 76 17.60 -6.67 14.34
N VAL A 77 17.96 -6.77 13.06
CA VAL A 77 19.19 -7.45 12.62
C VAL A 77 20.44 -6.74 13.15
N ARG A 78 20.48 -5.41 13.11
CA ARG A 78 21.68 -4.65 13.46
C ARG A 78 21.90 -4.52 14.97
N TYR A 79 20.84 -4.22 15.72
CA TYR A 79 20.92 -3.85 17.13
C TYR A 79 20.51 -4.97 18.08
N VAL A 80 19.54 -5.81 17.70
CA VAL A 80 19.10 -6.92 18.55
C VAL A 80 19.94 -8.16 18.30
N MET A 81 20.18 -8.51 17.03
CA MET A 81 21.03 -9.66 16.66
C MET A 81 22.53 -9.32 16.64
N GLY A 82 22.89 -8.04 16.70
CA GLY A 82 24.29 -7.58 16.76
C GLY A 82 25.06 -7.65 15.44
N ILE A 83 24.40 -7.85 14.30
CA ILE A 83 25.05 -8.01 12.98
C ILE A 83 25.29 -6.62 12.37
N ARG A 84 26.39 -5.99 12.77
CA ARG A 84 26.72 -4.59 12.41
C ARG A 84 27.05 -4.37 10.92
N GLU A 85 27.42 -5.41 10.21
CA GLU A 85 27.84 -5.37 8.79
C GLU A 85 26.66 -5.22 7.81
N VAL A 86 25.43 -5.39 8.28
CA VAL A 86 24.23 -5.28 7.46
C VAL A 86 23.88 -3.79 7.28
N SER A 87 24.13 -3.28 6.07
CA SER A 87 23.65 -1.96 5.67
C SER A 87 22.14 -2.00 5.34
N PHE A 88 21.48 -0.85 5.46
CA PHE A 88 20.05 -0.72 5.16
C PHE A 88 19.72 -1.22 3.74
N LEU A 89 20.52 -0.82 2.73
CA LEU A 89 20.33 -1.25 1.35
C LEU A 89 20.49 -2.76 1.14
N LYS A 90 21.43 -3.41 1.86
CA LYS A 90 21.59 -4.87 1.81
C LYS A 90 20.38 -5.58 2.44
N CYS A 91 19.86 -5.05 3.54
CA CYS A 91 18.65 -5.57 4.18
C CYS A 91 17.42 -5.41 3.29
N ALA A 92 17.21 -4.23 2.72
CA ALA A 92 16.13 -3.96 1.78
C ALA A 92 16.18 -4.90 0.57
N ALA A 93 17.36 -5.10 -0.03
CA ALA A 93 17.51 -6.04 -1.13
C ALA A 93 17.20 -7.50 -0.73
N GLY A 94 17.66 -7.93 0.44
CA GLY A 94 17.38 -9.26 0.97
C GLY A 94 15.88 -9.51 1.18
N ILE A 95 15.19 -8.56 1.81
CA ILE A 95 13.72 -8.59 1.97
C ILE A 95 13.04 -8.62 0.60
N GLY A 96 13.49 -7.79 -0.34
CA GLY A 96 12.93 -7.72 -1.68
C GLY A 96 12.97 -9.05 -2.44
N GLY A 97 14.01 -9.87 -2.24
CA GLY A 97 14.05 -11.24 -2.77
C GLY A 97 12.94 -12.14 -2.21
N MET A 98 12.61 -11.98 -0.92
CA MET A 98 11.53 -12.73 -0.26
C MET A 98 10.13 -12.20 -0.61
N MET A 99 10.05 -10.98 -1.15
CA MET A 99 8.80 -10.36 -1.59
C MET A 99 8.30 -10.81 -2.96
N THR A 100 9.03 -11.70 -3.63
CA THR A 100 8.62 -12.24 -4.94
C THR A 100 7.23 -12.88 -4.88
N PHE A 101 6.93 -13.65 -3.83
CA PHE A 101 5.62 -14.28 -3.67
C PHE A 101 4.47 -13.26 -3.51
N PRO A 102 4.51 -12.33 -2.54
CA PRO A 102 3.46 -11.31 -2.43
C PRO A 102 3.39 -10.39 -3.66
N LEU A 103 4.51 -10.16 -4.36
CA LEU A 103 4.52 -9.44 -5.63
C LEU A 103 3.75 -10.17 -6.73
N VAL A 104 3.95 -11.48 -6.89
CA VAL A 104 3.19 -12.28 -7.86
C VAL A 104 1.70 -12.22 -7.55
N LEU A 105 1.30 -12.35 -6.27
CA LEU A 105 -0.09 -12.19 -5.85
C LEU A 105 -0.63 -10.79 -6.20
N MET A 106 0.17 -9.75 -6.05
CA MET A 106 -0.23 -8.39 -6.46
C MET A 106 -0.40 -8.24 -7.97
N LEU A 107 0.46 -8.87 -8.77
CA LEU A 107 0.29 -8.87 -10.23
C LEU A 107 -0.97 -9.63 -10.64
N LEU A 108 -1.25 -10.77 -10.01
CA LEU A 108 -2.49 -11.52 -10.23
C LEU A 108 -3.72 -10.73 -9.78
N SER A 109 -3.61 -9.97 -8.69
CA SER A 109 -4.65 -9.06 -8.21
C SER A 109 -4.97 -8.00 -9.27
N LEU A 110 -3.96 -7.31 -9.82
CA LEU A 110 -4.16 -6.35 -10.92
C LEU A 110 -4.85 -6.98 -12.14
N LEU A 111 -4.45 -8.19 -12.54
CA LEU A 111 -5.07 -8.91 -13.66
C LEU A 111 -6.52 -9.31 -13.34
N ALA A 112 -6.80 -9.73 -12.10
CA ALA A 112 -8.13 -10.08 -11.64
C ALA A 112 -9.08 -8.88 -11.66
N THR A 113 -8.57 -7.66 -11.43
CA THR A 113 -9.36 -6.42 -11.60
C THR A 113 -9.89 -6.27 -13.02
N TRP A 114 -9.09 -6.65 -14.02
CA TRP A 114 -9.47 -6.50 -15.43
C TRP A 114 -10.35 -7.63 -15.95
N TRP A 115 -10.10 -8.87 -15.53
CA TRP A 115 -10.65 -10.06 -16.20
C TRP A 115 -11.65 -10.86 -15.36
N ILE A 116 -11.70 -10.67 -14.04
CA ILE A 116 -12.50 -11.50 -13.14
C ILE A 116 -13.52 -10.67 -12.37
N SER A 117 -13.06 -9.93 -11.36
CA SER A 117 -13.92 -9.18 -10.44
C SER A 117 -13.06 -8.33 -9.50
N THR A 118 -13.52 -7.12 -9.20
CA THR A 118 -12.95 -6.24 -8.18
C THR A 118 -12.92 -6.91 -6.81
N LEU A 119 -13.89 -7.77 -6.47
CA LEU A 119 -13.91 -8.46 -5.17
C LEU A 119 -12.77 -9.47 -5.04
N VAL A 120 -12.58 -10.33 -6.05
CA VAL A 120 -11.47 -11.30 -6.10
C VAL A 120 -10.13 -10.57 -6.06
N SER A 121 -10.07 -9.46 -6.78
CA SER A 121 -8.91 -8.60 -6.82
C SER A 121 -8.53 -8.02 -5.44
N VAL A 122 -9.50 -7.49 -4.70
CA VAL A 122 -9.30 -7.00 -3.32
C VAL A 122 -8.86 -8.14 -2.40
N LEU A 123 -9.45 -9.33 -2.51
CA LEU A 123 -9.05 -10.49 -1.71
C LEU A 123 -7.59 -10.89 -1.96
N LEU A 124 -7.16 -10.95 -3.22
CA LEU A 124 -5.76 -11.24 -3.56
C LEU A 124 -4.81 -10.17 -3.02
N CYS A 125 -5.23 -8.90 -3.02
CA CYS A 125 -4.46 -7.81 -2.44
C CYS A 125 -4.30 -7.94 -0.92
N ILE A 126 -5.39 -8.29 -0.21
CA ILE A 126 -5.34 -8.57 1.23
C ILE A 126 -4.38 -9.73 1.52
N VAL A 127 -4.49 -10.82 0.75
CA VAL A 127 -3.57 -11.96 0.90
C VAL A 127 -2.12 -11.51 0.68
N ALA A 128 -1.82 -10.75 -0.38
CA ALA A 128 -0.47 -10.25 -0.62
C ALA A 128 0.09 -9.41 0.55
N LEU A 129 -0.74 -8.56 1.15
CA LEU A 129 -0.38 -7.75 2.33
C LEU A 129 -0.16 -8.60 3.58
N LEU A 130 -0.99 -9.63 3.80
CA LEU A 130 -0.82 -10.56 4.92
C LEU A 130 0.46 -11.38 4.81
N PHE A 131 0.98 -11.60 3.61
CA PHE A 131 2.26 -12.28 3.39
C PHE A 131 3.48 -11.38 3.61
N LEU A 132 3.31 -10.05 3.72
CA LEU A 132 4.41 -9.11 3.93
C LEU A 132 5.19 -9.36 5.24
N PRO A 133 4.53 -9.52 6.41
CA PRO A 133 5.22 -9.86 7.66
C PRO A 133 5.91 -11.22 7.60
N PHE A 134 5.31 -12.20 6.92
CA PHE A 134 5.92 -13.53 6.71
C PHE A 134 7.19 -13.45 5.85
N ALA A 135 7.19 -12.67 4.78
CA ALA A 135 8.37 -12.48 3.94
C ALA A 135 9.54 -11.88 4.73
N MET A 136 9.25 -10.93 5.63
CA MET A 136 10.25 -10.28 6.48
C MET A 136 10.76 -11.20 7.60
N MET A 137 9.87 -11.98 8.23
CA MET A 137 10.25 -13.01 9.19
C MET A 137 11.13 -14.08 8.54
N TYR A 138 10.72 -14.58 7.38
CA TYR A 138 11.43 -15.63 6.65
C TYR A 138 12.77 -15.15 6.09
N PHE A 139 12.92 -13.85 5.80
CA PHE A 139 14.23 -13.26 5.53
C PHE A 139 15.19 -13.44 6.72
N ILE A 140 14.74 -13.12 7.95
CA ILE A 140 15.56 -13.24 9.16
C ILE A 140 15.94 -14.71 9.42
N ILE A 141 14.96 -15.61 9.35
CA ILE A 141 15.20 -17.04 9.56
C ILE A 141 16.14 -17.56 8.46
N GLY A 142 15.76 -17.46 7.19
CA GLY A 142 16.53 -18.05 6.09
C GLY A 142 17.96 -17.53 5.95
N HIS A 143 18.25 -16.28 6.33
CA HIS A 143 19.61 -15.73 6.26
C HIS A 143 20.44 -15.91 7.55
N TYR A 144 19.81 -16.08 8.71
CA TYR A 144 20.51 -16.00 10.00
C TYR A 144 20.22 -17.16 10.96
N GLU A 145 19.37 -18.13 10.60
CA GLU A 145 18.95 -19.28 11.43
C GLU A 145 20.10 -20.14 11.93
N LYS A 146 21.19 -20.27 11.16
CA LYS A 146 22.39 -21.00 11.61
C LYS A 146 23.08 -20.37 12.82
N SER A 147 22.71 -19.15 13.23
CA SER A 147 23.48 -18.36 14.19
C SER A 147 23.02 -18.45 15.65
N ARG A 148 21.76 -18.84 15.97
CA ARG A 148 21.24 -18.86 17.37
C ARG A 148 19.75 -19.24 17.52
N VAL A 149 19.37 -19.77 18.69
CA VAL A 149 17.96 -19.93 19.14
C VAL A 149 17.25 -18.56 19.26
N ASP A 150 18.00 -17.50 19.59
CA ASP A 150 17.49 -16.13 19.70
C ASP A 150 16.88 -15.59 18.39
N VAL A 151 17.31 -16.13 17.24
CA VAL A 151 16.81 -15.73 15.91
C VAL A 151 15.32 -15.99 15.81
N TYR A 152 14.83 -17.08 16.39
CA TYR A 152 13.42 -17.44 16.35
C TYR A 152 12.56 -16.41 17.09
N TRP A 153 12.94 -16.05 18.33
CA TRP A 153 12.24 -15.05 19.13
C TRP A 153 12.27 -13.65 18.50
N ILE A 154 13.41 -13.26 17.93
CA ILE A 154 13.55 -11.98 17.24
C ILE A 154 12.70 -11.96 15.97
N SER A 155 12.66 -13.06 15.22
CA SER A 155 11.84 -13.16 14.01
C SER A 155 10.34 -13.06 14.33
N ILE A 156 9.87 -13.66 15.44
CA ILE A 156 8.50 -13.51 15.92
C ILE A 156 8.22 -12.06 16.32
N LEU A 157 9.13 -11.42 17.07
CA LEU A 157 8.96 -10.01 17.44
C LEU A 157 8.83 -9.12 16.20
N VAL A 158 9.71 -9.31 15.22
CA VAL A 158 9.67 -8.57 13.95
C VAL A 158 8.37 -8.85 13.21
N PHE A 159 7.90 -10.10 13.17
CA PHE A 159 6.60 -10.45 12.58
C PHE A 159 5.46 -9.67 13.22
N VAL A 160 5.36 -9.66 14.57
CA VAL A 160 4.29 -8.94 15.28
C VAL A 160 4.34 -7.45 14.98
N VAL A 161 5.53 -6.84 15.04
CA VAL A 161 5.68 -5.39 14.81
C VAL A 161 5.36 -5.02 13.35
N VAL A 162 5.86 -5.78 12.37
CA VAL A 162 5.59 -5.54 10.94
C VAL A 162 4.11 -5.79 10.62
N ALA A 163 3.48 -6.80 11.22
CA ALA A 163 2.05 -7.04 11.07
C ALA A 163 1.22 -5.87 11.63
N PHE A 164 1.56 -5.39 12.83
CA PHE A 164 0.92 -4.22 13.43
C PHE A 164 1.05 -2.99 12.54
N ILE A 165 2.25 -2.67 12.07
CA ILE A 165 2.50 -1.56 11.15
C ILE A 165 1.71 -1.73 9.86
N THR A 166 1.64 -2.94 9.30
CA THR A 166 0.90 -3.21 8.06
C THR A 166 -0.60 -2.99 8.24
N ILE A 167 -1.18 -3.45 9.36
CA ILE A 167 -2.60 -3.28 9.68
C ILE A 167 -2.93 -1.79 9.92
N GLU A 168 -2.14 -1.10 10.74
CA GLU A 168 -2.28 0.35 10.95
C GLU A 168 -2.16 1.11 9.62
N GLY A 169 -1.22 0.69 8.78
CA GLY A 169 -1.05 1.18 7.42
C GLY A 169 -2.32 1.09 6.58
N MET A 170 -2.98 -0.07 6.62
CA MET A 170 -4.24 -0.30 5.92
C MET A 170 -5.38 0.54 6.50
N ILE A 171 -5.49 0.65 7.83
CA ILE A 171 -6.52 1.46 8.49
C ILE A 171 -6.38 2.92 8.08
N LEU A 172 -5.17 3.46 8.13
CA LEU A 172 -4.89 4.84 7.74
C LEU A 172 -5.16 5.09 6.25
N LEU A 173 -4.89 4.12 5.35
CA LEU A 173 -5.29 4.21 3.95
C LEU A 173 -6.82 4.31 3.78
N VAL A 174 -7.57 3.55 4.58
CA VAL A 174 -9.04 3.61 4.60
C VAL A 174 -9.52 4.94 5.18
N GLN A 175 -8.92 5.45 6.25
CA GLN A 175 -9.28 6.73 6.84
C GLN A 175 -9.00 7.90 5.89
N LEU A 176 -7.83 7.90 5.23
CA LEU A 176 -7.47 8.90 4.23
C LEU A 176 -8.46 8.86 3.05
N PHE A 177 -8.89 7.67 2.66
CA PHE A 177 -9.99 7.51 1.71
C PHE A 177 -11.28 8.16 2.22
N THR A 178 -11.75 7.80 3.40
CA THR A 178 -13.02 8.30 3.95
C THR A 178 -12.99 9.82 4.13
N ALA A 179 -11.88 10.38 4.60
CA ALA A 179 -11.69 11.82 4.79
C ALA A 179 -11.75 12.58 3.45
N ASN A 180 -11.06 12.08 2.42
CA ASN A 180 -11.11 12.68 1.08
C ASN A 180 -12.53 12.65 0.50
N VAL A 181 -13.28 11.56 0.69
CA VAL A 181 -14.68 11.48 0.29
C VAL A 181 -15.55 12.48 1.07
N HIS A 182 -15.38 12.58 2.39
CA HIS A 182 -16.17 13.47 3.24
C HIS A 182 -15.92 14.95 2.94
N GLN A 183 -14.66 15.36 2.81
CA GLN A 183 -14.31 16.73 2.46
C GLN A 183 -14.91 17.12 1.11
N LEU A 184 -14.81 16.23 0.12
CA LEU A 184 -15.36 16.46 -1.20
C LEU A 184 -16.90 16.53 -1.20
N MET A 185 -17.57 15.66 -0.43
CA MET A 185 -19.02 15.73 -0.21
C MET A 185 -19.43 17.09 0.39
N ALA A 186 -18.66 17.61 1.34
CA ALA A 186 -18.91 18.91 1.94
C ALA A 186 -18.71 20.07 0.94
N GLU A 187 -17.60 20.08 0.21
CA GLU A 187 -17.32 21.08 -0.84
C GLU A 187 -18.41 21.06 -1.93
N MET A 188 -18.86 19.88 -2.32
CA MET A 188 -19.95 19.70 -3.29
C MET A 188 -21.30 20.18 -2.75
N HIS A 189 -21.65 19.82 -1.52
CA HIS A 189 -22.88 20.29 -0.89
C HIS A 189 -22.92 21.82 -0.88
N GLN A 190 -21.80 22.45 -0.52
CA GLN A 190 -21.67 23.90 -0.48
C GLN A 190 -21.75 24.54 -1.88
N ALA A 191 -21.15 23.91 -2.90
CA ALA A 191 -21.28 24.37 -4.29
C ALA A 191 -22.72 24.30 -4.82
N ILE A 192 -23.46 23.23 -4.50
CA ILE A 192 -24.87 23.08 -4.90
C ILE A 192 -25.74 24.11 -4.19
N VAL A 193 -25.53 24.31 -2.88
CA VAL A 193 -26.25 25.33 -2.09
C VAL A 193 -26.00 26.72 -2.68
N ASN A 194 -24.74 27.08 -2.95
CA ASN A 194 -24.39 28.35 -3.57
C ASN A 194 -25.01 28.54 -4.96
N TRP A 195 -25.07 27.47 -5.77
CA TRP A 195 -25.70 27.51 -7.09
C TRP A 195 -27.21 27.70 -6.99
N LEU A 196 -27.88 26.98 -6.07
CA LEU A 196 -29.30 27.16 -5.77
C LEU A 196 -29.62 28.56 -5.27
N ASP A 197 -28.80 29.12 -4.39
CA ASP A 197 -28.96 30.48 -3.88
C ASP A 197 -28.75 31.52 -4.99
N THR A 198 -27.79 31.27 -5.90
CA THR A 198 -27.58 32.13 -7.08
C THR A 198 -28.78 32.08 -8.03
N ILE A 199 -29.42 30.93 -8.20
CA ILE A 199 -30.64 30.78 -9.01
C ILE A 199 -31.81 31.49 -8.33
N LYS A 200 -32.03 31.26 -7.02
CA LYS A 200 -33.08 31.94 -6.26
C LYS A 200 -32.91 33.45 -6.31
N ALA A 201 -31.69 33.97 -6.20
CA ALA A 201 -31.39 35.39 -6.30
C ALA A 201 -31.66 35.98 -7.70
N ARG A 202 -31.71 35.15 -8.75
CA ARG A 202 -31.99 35.57 -10.13
C ARG A 202 -33.45 35.39 -10.55
N ILE A 203 -34.27 34.70 -9.76
CA ILE A 203 -35.71 34.58 -10.02
C ILE A 203 -36.40 35.74 -9.29
N PRO A 204 -37.01 36.70 -10.00
CA PRO A 204 -37.73 37.79 -9.34
C PRO A 204 -38.92 37.21 -8.57
N THR A 205 -38.88 37.34 -7.26
CA THR A 205 -40.06 37.17 -6.40
C THR A 205 -41.10 38.19 -6.82
N ARG A 206 -42.18 37.72 -7.45
CA ARG A 206 -43.43 38.47 -7.59
C ARG A 206 -44.20 38.44 -6.28
#